data_AF-A0A914UGJ8-F1
#
_entry.id   AF-A0A914UGJ8-F1
#
_cell.length_a   1.000
_cell.length_b   1.000
_cell.length_c   1.000
_cell.angle_alpha   90.00
_cell.angle_beta   90.00
_cell.angle_gamma   90.00
#
_symmetry.space_group_name_H-M   'P 1'
#
loop_
_entity.id
_entity.type
_entity.pdbx_description
1 polymer ?
#
loop_
_entity_poly.entity_id
_entity_poly.type
_entity_poly.pdbx_seq_one_letter_code
_entity_poly.pdbx_strand_id
1 'polypeptide(L)'
;MLYNIEADESVSGGVFYSNQEVDSSFVQTLMDVSVVFLQKRHQKAFAKNPKKIDALRESCTHVSEVTEFIKSKNICTVAVNENDIEYILDLAWKHNRIYKTDTQGYYRYRTTKAGADGTTYAICNFCPVRSECQVGHKISPETCIYLSTIKNADPEDTTIDDLDYDSDF
;
A
#
# COMPACT_ATOMS: atom_id res chain seq x y z
N MET A 1 -17.98 -21.63 -35.55
CA MET A 1 -17.71 -20.55 -34.60
C MET A 1 -18.89 -20.45 -33.65
N LEU A 2 -18.70 -20.88 -32.40
CA LEU A 2 -19.71 -20.78 -31.34
C LEU A 2 -19.66 -19.33 -30.81
N TYR A 3 -20.48 -18.47 -31.41
CA TYR A 3 -20.44 -17.00 -31.24
C TYR A 3 -20.92 -16.51 -29.85
N ASN A 4 -21.44 -17.39 -28.99
CA ASN A 4 -22.05 -17.03 -27.71
C ASN A 4 -21.37 -17.67 -26.48
N ILE A 5 -20.13 -18.12 -26.59
CA ILE A 5 -19.38 -18.62 -25.44
C ILE A 5 -18.41 -17.52 -25.02
N GLU A 6 -18.75 -16.79 -23.96
CA GLU A 6 -17.80 -15.95 -23.26
C GLU A 6 -16.82 -16.87 -22.51
N ALA A 7 -15.53 -16.61 -22.67
CA ALA A 7 -14.51 -17.37 -21.96
C ALA A 7 -14.66 -17.11 -20.45
N ASP A 8 -14.63 -18.19 -19.68
CA ASP A 8 -14.68 -18.12 -18.23
C ASP A 8 -13.55 -17.23 -17.69
N GLU A 9 -13.81 -16.47 -16.62
CA GLU A 9 -12.84 -15.51 -16.05
C GLU A 9 -11.54 -16.19 -15.62
N SER A 10 -11.60 -17.48 -15.26
CA SER A 10 -10.43 -18.30 -14.94
C SER A 10 -9.48 -18.53 -16.13
N VAL A 11 -9.98 -18.41 -17.36
CA VAL A 11 -9.23 -18.61 -18.61
C VAL A 11 -8.83 -17.28 -19.25
N SER A 12 -9.64 -16.22 -19.09
CA SER A 12 -9.37 -14.89 -19.65
C SER A 12 -8.52 -13.99 -18.74
N GLY A 13 -8.38 -14.35 -17.46
CA GLY A 13 -7.65 -13.56 -16.46
C GLY A 13 -8.50 -12.46 -15.79
N GLY A 14 -9.73 -12.22 -16.27
CA GLY A 14 -10.64 -11.24 -15.70
C GLY A 14 -10.27 -9.79 -16.03
N VAL A 15 -10.79 -8.85 -15.23
CA VAL A 15 -10.79 -7.39 -15.51
C VAL A 15 -9.39 -6.76 -15.50
N PHE A 16 -8.39 -7.41 -14.91
CA PHE A 16 -7.03 -6.88 -14.75
C PHE A 16 -6.09 -7.18 -15.92
N TYR A 17 -6.55 -7.92 -16.92
CA TYR A 17 -5.72 -8.34 -18.05
C TYR A 17 -6.09 -7.57 -19.32
N SER A 18 -5.08 -7.03 -20.00
CA SER A 18 -5.19 -6.43 -21.32
C SER A 18 -4.16 -7.08 -22.23
N ASN A 19 -4.59 -7.60 -23.39
CA ASN A 19 -3.71 -8.28 -24.35
C ASN A 19 -2.86 -9.42 -23.76
N GLN A 20 -3.41 -10.21 -22.83
CA GLN A 20 -2.72 -11.32 -22.14
C GLN A 20 -1.62 -10.89 -21.16
N GLU A 21 -1.50 -9.59 -20.88
CA GLU A 21 -0.62 -9.04 -19.85
C GLU A 21 -1.45 -8.41 -18.72
N VAL A 22 -0.91 -8.45 -17.50
CA VAL A 22 -1.54 -7.78 -16.35
C VAL A 22 -1.28 -6.29 -16.46
N ASP A 23 -2.33 -5.49 -16.44
CA ASP A 23 -2.21 -4.03 -16.37
C ASP A 23 -1.86 -3.61 -14.94
N SER A 24 -0.56 -3.59 -14.65
CA SER A 24 -0.02 -3.18 -13.35
C SER A 24 -0.35 -1.73 -13.01
N SER A 25 -0.42 -0.84 -14.01
CA SER A 25 -0.74 0.58 -13.83
C SER A 25 -2.18 0.78 -13.37
N PHE A 26 -3.11 0.02 -13.94
CA PHE A 26 -4.50 0.01 -13.55
C PHE A 26 -4.69 -0.52 -12.13
N VAL A 27 -4.04 -1.66 -11.80
CA VAL A 27 -4.08 -2.26 -10.46
C VAL A 27 -3.56 -1.28 -9.40
N GLN A 28 -2.42 -0.62 -9.66
CA GLN A 28 -1.85 0.37 -8.75
C GLN A 28 -2.77 1.58 -8.56
N THR A 29 -3.33 2.12 -9.64
CA THR A 29 -4.25 3.26 -9.57
C THR A 29 -5.51 2.91 -8.76
N LEU A 30 -6.07 1.72 -8.99
CA LEU A 30 -7.25 1.25 -8.28
C LEU A 30 -6.96 1.03 -6.78
N MET A 31 -5.75 0.53 -6.47
CA MET A 31 -5.26 0.40 -5.10
C MET A 31 -5.12 1.76 -4.42
N ASP A 32 -4.49 2.75 -5.06
CA ASP A 32 -4.30 4.09 -4.53
C ASP A 32 -5.64 4.78 -4.25
N VAL A 33 -6.57 4.69 -5.19
CA VAL A 33 -7.93 5.24 -5.03
C VAL A 33 -8.63 4.62 -3.82
N SER A 34 -8.52 3.30 -3.65
CA SER A 34 -9.11 2.57 -2.54
C SER A 34 -8.49 2.98 -1.19
N VAL A 35 -7.17 3.14 -1.15
CA VAL A 35 -6.45 3.61 0.05
C VAL A 35 -6.85 5.06 0.40
N VAL A 36 -6.92 5.96 -0.57
CA VAL A 36 -7.33 7.36 -0.36
C VAL A 36 -8.76 7.45 0.17
N PHE A 37 -9.67 6.59 -0.31
CA PHE A 37 -11.02 6.48 0.24
C PHE A 37 -11.00 6.13 1.74
N LEU A 38 -10.25 5.10 2.12
CA LEU A 38 -10.10 4.65 3.51
C LEU A 38 -9.49 5.74 4.40
N GLN A 39 -8.49 6.46 3.90
CA GLN A 39 -7.87 7.58 4.60
C GLN A 39 -8.86 8.72 4.87
N LYS A 40 -9.61 9.14 3.85
CA LYS A 40 -10.64 10.20 3.98
C LYS A 40 -11.73 9.78 4.96
N ARG A 41 -12.18 8.53 4.91
CA ARG A 41 -13.16 8.00 5.87
C ARG A 41 -12.62 8.02 7.29
N HIS A 42 -11.38 7.59 7.48
CA HIS A 42 -10.70 7.62 8.78
C HIS A 42 -10.61 9.05 9.33
N GLN A 43 -10.17 10.02 8.54
CA GLN A 43 -10.10 11.43 8.96
C GLN A 43 -11.47 11.97 9.39
N LYS A 44 -12.52 11.69 8.63
CA LYS A 44 -13.90 12.11 8.97
C LYS A 44 -14.40 11.48 10.27
N ALA A 45 -14.17 10.19 10.47
CA ALA A 45 -14.58 9.48 11.68
C ALA A 45 -13.88 10.02 12.94
N PHE A 46 -12.59 10.34 12.83
CA PHE A 46 -11.81 10.90 13.94
C PHE A 46 -12.10 12.38 14.21
N ALA A 47 -12.52 13.15 13.19
CA ALA A 47 -12.96 14.52 13.38
C ALA A 47 -14.33 14.61 14.08
N LYS A 48 -15.22 13.66 13.79
CA LYS A 48 -16.60 13.64 14.32
C LYS A 48 -16.70 13.12 15.74
N ASN A 49 -15.91 12.11 16.10
CA ASN A 49 -16.06 11.40 17.37
C ASN A 49 -14.93 11.73 18.36
N PRO A 50 -15.24 12.29 19.54
CA PRO A 50 -14.22 12.57 20.58
C PRO A 50 -13.69 11.28 21.23
N LYS A 51 -14.45 10.18 21.19
CA LYS A 51 -14.04 8.87 21.71
C LYS A 51 -13.34 8.06 20.62
N LYS A 52 -12.10 7.63 20.90
CA LYS A 52 -11.25 6.90 19.96
C LYS A 52 -11.83 5.55 19.49
N ILE A 53 -12.59 4.84 20.34
CA ILE A 53 -13.15 3.51 20.00
C ILE A 53 -14.27 3.64 18.96
N ASP A 54 -15.17 4.61 19.14
CA ASP A 54 -16.29 4.84 18.23
C ASP A 54 -15.78 5.35 16.87
N ALA A 55 -14.79 6.24 16.88
CA ALA A 55 -14.07 6.68 15.68
C ALA A 55 -13.44 5.49 14.91
N LEU A 56 -12.87 4.52 15.63
CA LEU A 56 -12.24 3.36 15.01
C LEU A 56 -13.27 2.46 14.31
N ARG A 57 -14.41 2.22 14.96
CA ARG A 57 -15.50 1.42 14.40
C ARG A 57 -16.08 2.06 13.13
N GLU A 58 -16.30 3.38 13.15
CA GLU A 58 -16.81 4.14 12.00
C GLU A 58 -15.77 4.25 10.86
N SER A 59 -14.48 4.20 11.20
CA SER A 59 -13.41 4.23 10.18
C SER A 59 -13.26 2.93 9.38
N CYS A 60 -13.77 1.81 9.90
CA CYS A 60 -13.78 0.54 9.18
C CYS A 60 -14.87 0.53 8.10
N THR A 61 -14.62 -0.19 7.02
CA THR A 61 -15.58 -0.35 5.91
C THR A 61 -15.57 -1.77 5.35
N HIS A 62 -16.61 -2.09 4.60
CA HIS A 62 -16.81 -3.35 3.91
C HIS A 62 -16.47 -3.21 2.41
N VAL A 63 -16.22 -4.33 1.71
CA VAL A 63 -15.89 -4.35 0.27
C VAL A 63 -16.99 -3.69 -0.57
N SER A 64 -18.25 -3.93 -0.22
CA SER A 64 -19.42 -3.37 -0.92
C SER A 64 -19.40 -1.83 -0.95
N GLU A 65 -19.11 -1.17 0.17
CA GLU A 65 -19.03 0.29 0.24
C GLU A 65 -17.87 0.86 -0.61
N VAL A 66 -16.74 0.16 -0.65
CA VAL A 66 -15.59 0.55 -1.49
C VAL A 66 -15.96 0.39 -2.97
N THR A 67 -16.65 -0.69 -3.32
CA THR A 67 -17.11 -0.97 -4.68
C THR A 67 -18.11 0.08 -5.16
N GLU A 68 -19.09 0.43 -4.32
CA GLU A 68 -20.04 1.53 -4.58
C GLU A 68 -19.32 2.87 -4.77
N PHE A 69 -18.31 3.15 -3.95
CA PHE A 69 -17.52 4.37 -4.09
C PHE A 69 -16.79 4.43 -5.43
N ILE A 70 -16.13 3.34 -5.84
CA ILE A 70 -15.40 3.25 -7.11
C ILE A 70 -16.37 3.41 -8.29
N LYS A 71 -17.52 2.73 -8.25
CA LYS A 71 -18.58 2.86 -9.26
C LYS A 71 -19.12 4.29 -9.34
N SER A 72 -19.36 4.94 -8.19
CA SER A 72 -19.88 6.31 -8.14
C SER A 72 -18.93 7.35 -8.74
N LYS A 73 -17.61 7.07 -8.71
CA LYS A 73 -16.59 7.98 -9.21
C LYS A 73 -16.29 7.79 -10.71
N ASN A 74 -16.86 6.75 -11.35
CA ASN A 74 -16.61 6.41 -12.76
C ASN A 74 -15.13 6.43 -13.14
N ILE A 75 -14.27 5.92 -12.25
CA ILE A 75 -12.80 5.91 -12.44
C ILE A 75 -12.41 4.83 -13.44
N CYS A 76 -13.14 3.72 -13.44
CA CYS A 76 -12.89 2.58 -14.30
C CYS A 76 -13.81 2.65 -15.52
N THR A 77 -13.22 2.53 -16.71
CA THR A 77 -13.97 2.32 -17.96
C THR A 77 -14.55 0.91 -18.04
N VAL A 78 -13.93 -0.03 -17.32
CA VAL A 78 -14.32 -1.44 -17.23
C VAL A 78 -15.18 -1.68 -16.00
N ALA A 79 -16.18 -2.57 -16.11
CA ALA A 79 -17.05 -2.95 -15.00
C ALA A 79 -16.26 -3.79 -13.97
N VAL A 80 -16.23 -3.33 -12.72
CA VAL A 80 -15.50 -4.00 -11.63
C VAL A 80 -16.49 -4.64 -10.65
N ASN A 81 -16.23 -5.90 -10.28
CA ASN A 81 -17.03 -6.67 -9.34
C ASN A 81 -16.50 -6.56 -7.90
N GLU A 82 -17.28 -7.03 -6.92
CA GLU A 82 -16.85 -7.00 -5.51
C GLU A 82 -15.63 -7.90 -5.26
N ASN A 83 -15.56 -9.06 -5.91
CA ASN A 83 -14.43 -9.99 -5.81
C ASN A 83 -13.11 -9.37 -6.30
N ASP A 84 -13.18 -8.58 -7.37
CA ASP A 84 -12.03 -7.86 -7.93
C ASP A 84 -11.51 -6.83 -6.92
N ILE A 85 -12.42 -6.08 -6.28
CA ILE A 85 -12.06 -5.11 -5.23
C ILE A 85 -11.51 -5.80 -3.99
N GLU A 86 -12.05 -6.96 -3.60
CA GLU A 86 -11.51 -7.73 -2.50
C GLU A 86 -10.06 -8.16 -2.78
N TYR A 87 -9.76 -8.62 -3.99
CA TYR A 87 -8.39 -8.93 -4.40
C TYR A 87 -7.46 -7.71 -4.32
N ILE A 88 -7.91 -6.54 -4.78
CA ILE A 88 -7.15 -5.29 -4.71
C ILE A 88 -6.90 -4.86 -3.26
N LEU A 89 -7.90 -4.99 -2.38
CA LEU A 89 -7.74 -4.69 -0.96
C LEU A 89 -6.78 -5.69 -0.28
N ASP A 90 -6.80 -6.96 -0.67
CA ASP A 90 -5.85 -7.95 -0.19
C ASP A 90 -4.42 -7.68 -0.65
N LEU A 91 -4.23 -7.21 -1.88
CA LEU A 91 -2.94 -6.68 -2.32
C LEU A 91 -2.52 -5.47 -1.48
N ALA A 92 -3.42 -4.49 -1.27
CA ALA A 92 -3.13 -3.32 -0.45
C ALA A 92 -2.74 -3.68 1.00
N TRP A 93 -3.32 -4.74 1.54
CA TRP A 93 -2.97 -5.29 2.86
C TRP A 93 -1.56 -5.90 2.84
N LYS A 94 -1.20 -6.68 1.80
CA LYS A 94 0.16 -7.21 1.62
C LYS A 94 1.21 -6.11 1.49
N HIS A 95 0.87 -4.97 0.88
CA HIS A 95 1.73 -3.78 0.82
C HIS A 95 1.74 -2.95 2.12
N ASN A 96 1.11 -3.42 3.21
CA ASN A 96 1.03 -2.74 4.52
C ASN A 96 0.38 -1.35 4.50
N ARG A 97 -0.42 -1.03 3.47
CA ARG A 97 -1.10 0.28 3.34
C ARG A 97 -2.44 0.31 4.08
N ILE A 98 -3.03 -0.86 4.34
CA ILE A 98 -4.31 -1.01 5.04
C ILE A 98 -4.25 -2.14 6.08
N TYR A 99 -5.16 -2.10 7.04
CA TYR A 99 -5.42 -3.20 7.97
C TYR A 99 -6.68 -3.95 7.55
N LYS A 100 -6.55 -5.28 7.49
CA LYS A 100 -7.65 -6.23 7.33
C LYS A 100 -7.97 -6.84 8.70
N THR A 101 -9.24 -6.75 9.11
CA THR A 101 -9.72 -7.37 10.35
C THR A 101 -10.84 -8.34 10.02
N ASP A 102 -10.68 -9.60 10.43
CA ASP A 102 -11.76 -10.58 10.39
C ASP A 102 -12.73 -10.33 11.55
N THR A 103 -14.01 -10.14 11.24
CA THR A 103 -15.07 -10.05 12.23
C THR A 103 -16.13 -11.10 11.89
N GLN A 104 -16.07 -12.26 12.54
CA GLN A 104 -17.11 -13.30 12.42
C GLN A 104 -17.40 -13.74 10.97
N GLY A 105 -16.36 -13.86 10.13
CA GLY A 105 -16.48 -14.38 8.75
C GLY A 105 -16.71 -13.31 7.70
N TYR A 106 -16.63 -12.02 8.05
CA TYR A 106 -16.55 -10.92 7.08
C TYR A 106 -15.33 -10.03 7.36
N TYR A 107 -14.71 -9.56 6.29
CA TYR A 107 -13.53 -8.71 6.38
C TYR A 107 -13.90 -7.23 6.45
N ARG A 108 -13.21 -6.51 7.34
CA ARG A 108 -13.27 -5.06 7.45
C ARG A 108 -11.91 -4.44 7.15
N TYR A 109 -11.93 -3.36 6.40
CA TYR A 109 -10.74 -2.66 5.94
C TYR A 109 -10.66 -1.26 6.56
N ARG A 110 -9.46 -0.84 6.94
CA ARG A 110 -9.18 0.52 7.42
C ARG A 110 -7.77 0.94 7.01
N THR A 111 -7.52 2.23 6.89
CA THR A 111 -6.16 2.74 6.63
C THR A 111 -5.21 2.37 7.77
N THR A 112 -3.94 2.09 7.46
CA THR A 112 -2.89 2.07 8.48
C THR A 112 -2.53 3.52 8.84
N LYS A 113 -2.24 3.75 10.12
CA LYS A 113 -1.35 4.86 10.51
C LYS A 113 0.07 4.29 10.52
N ALA A 114 0.58 3.91 9.35
CA ALA A 114 2.01 3.68 9.21
C ALA A 114 2.66 5.07 9.24
N GLY A 115 2.78 5.66 10.43
CA GLY A 115 3.78 6.69 10.62
C GLY A 115 5.12 5.97 10.58
N ALA A 116 5.98 6.34 9.64
CA ALA A 116 7.37 5.92 9.70
C ALA A 116 7.89 6.31 11.08
N ASP A 117 8.28 5.31 11.86
CA ASP A 117 8.89 5.53 13.15
C ASP A 117 10.31 6.10 12.95
N GLY A 118 10.86 6.77 13.95
CA GLY A 118 12.22 7.33 13.87
C GLY A 118 13.28 6.28 13.51
N THR A 119 12.97 5.00 13.75
CA THR A 119 13.75 3.84 13.34
C THR A 119 13.68 3.57 11.84
N THR A 120 12.54 3.74 11.16
CA THR A 120 12.46 3.65 9.69
C THR A 120 13.36 4.71 9.02
N TYR A 121 13.64 5.82 9.68
CA TYR A 121 14.57 6.84 9.16
C TYR A 121 16.02 6.61 9.58
N ALA A 122 16.29 5.65 10.47
CA ALA A 122 17.64 5.35 10.90
C ALA A 122 18.35 4.49 9.86
N ILE A 123 19.30 5.09 9.14
CA ILE A 123 20.12 4.43 8.10
C ILE A 123 20.83 3.16 8.58
N CYS A 124 21.11 3.05 9.88
CA CYS A 124 21.69 1.85 10.46
C CYS A 124 20.79 0.62 10.31
N ASN A 125 19.48 0.80 10.13
CA ASN A 125 18.55 -0.30 9.89
C ASN A 125 18.62 -0.88 8.47
N PHE A 126 19.10 -0.10 7.49
CA PHE A 126 19.33 -0.54 6.12
C PHE A 126 20.82 -0.78 5.81
N CYS A 127 21.70 -0.59 6.79
CA CYS A 127 23.13 -0.75 6.60
C CYS A 127 23.48 -2.23 6.41
N PRO A 128 24.08 -2.62 5.25
CA PRO A 128 24.39 -4.02 4.96
C PRO A 128 25.46 -4.60 5.90
N VAL A 129 26.30 -3.73 6.48
CA VAL A 129 27.41 -4.10 7.38
C VAL A 129 27.12 -3.76 8.85
N ARG A 130 25.84 -3.61 9.22
CA ARG A 130 25.44 -3.23 10.58
C ARG A 130 26.00 -4.18 11.65
N SER A 131 26.01 -5.49 11.38
CA SER A 131 26.50 -6.53 12.31
C SER A 131 27.98 -6.39 12.64
N GLU A 132 28.77 -5.81 11.75
CA GLU A 132 30.22 -5.64 11.88
C GLU A 132 30.61 -4.25 12.42
N CYS A 133 29.65 -3.35 12.56
CA CYS A 133 29.89 -1.98 13.01
C CYS A 133 30.09 -1.92 14.54
N GLN A 134 31.32 -1.66 14.97
CA GLN A 134 31.68 -1.57 16.38
C GLN A 134 32.60 -0.38 16.66
N VAL A 135 32.54 0.16 17.87
CA VAL A 135 33.42 1.26 18.29
C VAL A 135 34.87 0.77 18.31
N GLY A 136 35.78 1.55 17.72
CA GLY A 136 37.22 1.23 17.65
C GLY A 136 37.63 0.16 16.62
N HIS A 137 36.69 -0.35 15.80
CA HIS A 137 36.98 -1.30 14.72
C HIS A 137 37.16 -0.60 13.36
N LYS A 138 37.59 -1.35 12.34
CA LYS A 138 37.73 -0.84 10.96
C LYS A 138 36.40 -0.31 10.41
N ILE A 139 35.30 -1.01 10.71
CA ILE A 139 33.93 -0.55 10.44
C ILE A 139 33.41 -0.01 11.77
N SER A 140 33.36 1.32 11.87
CA SER A 140 32.94 2.01 13.09
C SER A 140 31.95 3.13 12.79
N PRO A 141 31.16 3.57 13.78
CA PRO A 141 30.30 4.72 13.63
C PRO A 141 31.08 6.03 13.37
N GLU A 142 32.31 6.14 13.89
CA GLU A 142 33.16 7.32 13.78
C GLU A 142 33.68 7.53 12.35
N THR A 143 33.99 6.44 11.65
CA THR A 143 34.47 6.42 10.27
C THR A 143 33.39 6.03 9.27
N CYS A 144 32.11 6.09 9.65
CA CYS A 144 30.99 5.61 8.85
C CYS A 144 30.70 6.53 7.65
N ILE A 145 30.92 6.01 6.45
CA ILE A 145 30.68 6.72 5.19
C ILE A 145 29.19 7.05 5.03
N TYR A 146 28.30 6.09 5.28
CA TYR A 146 26.84 6.29 5.15
C TYR A 146 26.31 7.43 6.02
N LEU A 147 26.84 7.58 7.24
CA LEU A 147 26.47 8.66 8.14
C LEU A 147 27.01 10.01 7.66
N SER A 148 28.22 10.02 7.09
CA SER A 148 28.83 11.24 6.56
C SER A 148 28.12 11.75 5.31
N THR A 149 27.72 10.86 4.40
CA THR A 149 27.01 11.22 3.17
C THR A 149 25.70 11.96 3.48
N ILE A 150 24.94 11.48 4.46
CA ILE A 150 23.64 12.08 4.81
C ILE A 150 23.80 13.36 5.62
N LYS A 151 24.80 13.44 6.51
CA LYS A 151 25.09 14.70 7.23
C LYS A 151 25.49 15.83 6.30
N ASN A 152 26.07 15.49 5.15
CA ASN A 152 26.56 16.44 4.16
C ASN A 152 25.61 16.61 2.96
N ALA A 153 24.47 15.90 2.94
CA ALA A 153 23.46 16.05 1.89
C ALA A 153 22.66 17.33 2.14
N ASP A 154 22.55 18.17 1.11
CA ASP A 154 21.68 19.34 1.14
C ASP A 154 20.21 18.89 1.17
N PRO A 155 19.32 19.59 1.91
CA PRO A 155 17.93 19.17 2.11
C PRO A 155 17.06 19.18 0.84
N GLU A 156 17.58 19.65 -0.31
CA GLU A 156 16.88 19.64 -1.60
C GLU A 156 17.12 18.34 -2.41
N ASP A 157 18.15 17.55 -2.11
CA ASP A 157 18.48 16.30 -2.82
C ASP A 157 17.92 15.02 -2.16
N THR A 158 17.23 15.14 -1.01
CA THR A 158 16.65 13.98 -0.31
C THR A 158 15.19 13.71 -0.70
N THR A 159 14.86 13.74 -1.99
CA THR A 159 13.68 13.02 -2.48
C THR A 159 14.02 11.53 -2.48
N ILE A 160 13.21 10.73 -1.78
CA ILE A 160 13.39 9.28 -1.57
C ILE A 160 13.08 8.50 -2.87
N ASP A 161 13.33 9.11 -4.02
CA ASP A 161 13.00 8.55 -5.34
C ASP A 161 14.23 7.93 -6.04
N ASP A 162 15.45 8.15 -5.53
CA ASP A 162 16.71 7.69 -6.16
C ASP A 162 17.40 6.50 -5.46
N LEU A 163 16.71 5.81 -4.54
CA LEU A 163 17.18 4.48 -4.11
C LEU A 163 16.59 3.44 -5.05
N ASP A 164 17.26 3.27 -6.19
CA ASP A 164 17.08 2.15 -7.11
C ASP A 164 17.09 0.84 -6.32
N TYR A 165 15.90 0.29 -6.09
CA TYR A 165 15.70 -1.08 -5.69
C TYR A 165 15.99 -1.92 -6.93
N ASP A 166 17.28 -2.20 -7.18
CA ASP A 166 17.69 -3.21 -8.15
C ASP A 166 17.01 -4.53 -7.74
N SER A 167 15.96 -4.84 -8.48
CA SER A 167 15.09 -6.00 -8.29
C SER A 167 15.66 -7.16 -9.09
N ASP A 168 16.81 -7.66 -8.67
CA ASP A 168 17.33 -8.95 -9.10
C ASP A 168 17.37 -9.90 -7.89
N PHE A 169 16.20 -10.46 -7.54
CA PHE A 169 16.06 -11.76 -6.85
C PHE A 169 14.66 -12.34 -7.04
#